data_AF-A0A8H9GFI9-F1
#
_entry.id   AF-A0A8H9GFI9-F1
#
_cell.length_a   1.000
_cell.length_b   1.000
_cell.length_c   1.000
_cell.angle_alpha   90.00
_cell.angle_beta   90.00
_cell.angle_gamma   90.00
#
_symmetry.space_group_name_H-M   'P 1'
#
loop_
_entity.id
_entity.type
_entity.pdbx_description
1 polymer ?
#
loop_
_entity_poly.entity_id
_entity_poly.type
_entity_poly.pdbx_seq_one_letter_code
_entity_poly.pdbx_strand_id
1 'polypeptide(L)'
;MELELDPDDPRPPYQQVAAALRAAILGRKFQPGERLPSQNELAGMFGVARMTVQQALRIVRDEGLTVSRQGSGIFVRERAARPAGLRPHIERIFEAESVTIDFVGYTSETLAGLLTEPLDKIRSGRLTPREIRIRILLPDMTRPIALPVAVSGDETASAQARERMAGIGARHLATIHDSVEELQDLGLVHSAIVESRVHGSAPLFKAYILSGTDVFFGFYPVREHEVRIGDDRLATYDSLGRDSELFHYTDDGDPESPGSQFVAQAQLWFDSIWDTIATKANP
;
A
#
# COMPACT_ATOMS: atom_id res chain seq x y z
N MET A 1 -30.77 3.08 13.38
CA MET A 1 -31.03 4.11 12.36
C MET A 1 -31.83 3.47 11.24
N GLU A 2 -33.13 3.73 11.25
CA GLU A 2 -34.04 3.37 10.18
C GLU A 2 -33.58 4.04 8.88
N LEU A 3 -33.72 3.33 7.76
CA LEU A 3 -33.33 3.80 6.44
C LEU A 3 -34.49 4.63 5.88
N GLU A 4 -34.78 5.75 6.54
CA GLU A 4 -35.86 6.67 6.14
C GLU A 4 -35.33 7.82 5.28
N LEU A 5 -36.17 8.31 4.38
CA LEU A 5 -35.91 9.50 3.58
C LEU A 5 -36.24 10.75 4.38
N ASP A 6 -35.48 11.82 4.15
CA ASP A 6 -35.78 13.12 4.73
C ASP A 6 -36.73 13.88 3.78
N PRO A 7 -37.98 14.14 4.20
CA PRO A 7 -38.96 14.84 3.36
C PRO A 7 -38.59 16.32 3.12
N ASP A 8 -37.74 16.90 3.98
CA ASP A 8 -37.28 18.29 3.86
C ASP A 8 -35.97 18.41 3.07
N ASP A 9 -35.34 17.29 2.70
CA ASP A 9 -34.13 17.28 1.88
C ASP A 9 -34.45 17.59 0.41
N PRO A 10 -33.85 18.65 -0.18
CA PRO A 10 -34.16 19.09 -1.55
C PRO A 10 -33.67 18.12 -2.63
N ARG A 11 -32.89 17.10 -2.27
CA ARG A 11 -32.38 16.11 -3.23
C ARG A 11 -33.49 15.16 -3.69
N PRO A 12 -33.51 14.76 -4.97
CA PRO A 12 -34.41 13.74 -5.45
C PRO A 12 -34.31 12.43 -4.66
N PRO A 13 -35.41 11.67 -4.48
CA PRO A 13 -35.42 10.46 -3.65
C PRO A 13 -34.34 9.42 -4.00
N TYR A 14 -34.01 9.25 -5.29
CA TYR A 14 -32.95 8.30 -5.69
C TYR A 14 -31.55 8.72 -5.21
N GLN A 15 -31.29 10.02 -5.06
CA GLN A 15 -30.00 10.51 -4.53
C GLN A 15 -29.92 10.33 -3.03
N GLN A 16 -31.03 10.53 -2.32
CA GLN A 16 -31.13 10.24 -0.88
C GLN A 16 -30.93 8.74 -0.59
N VAL A 17 -31.58 7.85 -1.36
CA VAL A 17 -31.37 6.40 -1.27
C VAL A 17 -29.91 6.03 -1.57
N ALA A 18 -29.29 6.63 -2.60
CA ALA A 18 -27.88 6.37 -2.91
C ALA A 18 -26.94 6.82 -1.77
N ALA A 19 -27.18 7.99 -1.18
CA ALA A 19 -26.41 8.48 -0.05
C ALA A 19 -26.57 7.59 1.20
N ALA A 20 -27.78 7.12 1.49
CA ALA A 20 -28.04 6.22 2.60
C ALA A 20 -27.37 4.84 2.40
N LEU A 21 -27.45 4.28 1.18
CA LEU A 21 -26.75 3.04 0.83
C LEU A 21 -25.24 3.20 0.91
N ARG A 22 -24.68 4.32 0.43
CA ARG A 22 -23.26 4.65 0.56
C ARG A 22 -22.84 4.68 2.02
N ALA A 23 -23.57 5.40 2.86
CA ALA A 23 -23.30 5.48 4.30
C ALA A 23 -23.37 4.11 4.98
N ALA A 24 -24.35 3.28 4.62
CA ALA A 24 -24.47 1.92 5.14
C ALA A 24 -23.31 1.00 4.72
N ILE A 25 -22.84 1.11 3.48
CA ILE A 25 -21.70 0.34 2.97
C ILE A 25 -20.39 0.81 3.62
N LEU A 26 -20.11 2.11 3.60
CA LEU A 26 -18.88 2.68 4.18
C LEU A 26 -18.84 2.52 5.71
N GLY A 27 -19.99 2.59 6.36
CA GLY A 27 -20.15 2.34 7.80
C GLY A 27 -20.18 0.86 8.19
N ARG A 28 -19.92 -0.06 7.25
CA ARG A 28 -19.92 -1.53 7.45
C ARG A 28 -21.22 -2.12 8.02
N LYS A 29 -22.36 -1.45 7.81
CA LYS A 29 -23.70 -2.04 8.04
C LYS A 29 -23.98 -3.15 7.04
N PHE A 30 -23.48 -3.00 5.81
CA PHE A 30 -23.34 -4.10 4.85
C PHE A 30 -21.85 -4.38 4.67
N GLN A 31 -21.43 -5.61 4.92
CA GLN A 31 -20.03 -6.03 4.85
C GLN A 31 -19.55 -6.16 3.39
N PRO A 32 -18.26 -5.96 3.10
CA PRO A 32 -17.69 -6.30 1.80
C PRO A 32 -18.00 -7.76 1.42
N GLY A 33 -18.45 -7.99 0.19
CA GLY A 33 -18.85 -9.32 -0.28
C GLY A 33 -20.25 -9.76 0.18
N GLU A 34 -20.91 -9.01 1.06
CA GLU A 34 -22.29 -9.25 1.46
C GLU A 34 -23.24 -8.95 0.30
N ARG A 35 -24.28 -9.78 0.17
CA ARG A 35 -25.38 -9.53 -0.76
C ARG A 35 -26.28 -8.42 -0.20
N LEU A 36 -26.48 -7.36 -0.96
CA LEU A 36 -27.47 -6.34 -0.60
C LEU A 36 -28.89 -6.92 -0.68
N PRO A 37 -29.84 -6.38 0.11
CA PRO A 37 -31.25 -6.69 -0.07
C PRO A 37 -31.67 -6.46 -1.53
N SER A 38 -32.63 -7.24 -2.01
CA SER A 38 -33.17 -7.13 -3.36
C SER A 38 -33.78 -5.75 -3.60
N GLN A 39 -33.95 -5.38 -4.88
CA GLN A 39 -34.59 -4.10 -5.23
C GLN A 39 -35.98 -3.94 -4.60
N ASN A 40 -36.73 -5.04 -4.44
CA ASN A 40 -38.05 -5.02 -3.81
C ASN A 40 -37.96 -4.81 -2.30
N GLU A 41 -37.01 -5.46 -1.63
CA GLU A 41 -36.77 -5.28 -0.19
C GLU A 41 -36.29 -3.86 0.10
N LEU A 42 -35.32 -3.36 -0.67
CA LEU A 42 -34.86 -1.97 -0.56
C LEU A 42 -35.99 -0.97 -0.82
N ALA A 43 -36.85 -1.23 -1.82
CA ALA A 43 -38.01 -0.37 -2.08
C ALA A 43 -38.97 -0.32 -0.88
N GLY A 44 -39.20 -1.47 -0.22
CA GLY A 44 -39.99 -1.54 1.01
C GLY A 44 -39.31 -0.85 2.19
N MET A 45 -38.00 -1.02 2.35
CA MET A 45 -37.22 -0.43 3.45
C MET A 45 -37.18 1.10 3.38
N PHE A 46 -37.10 1.67 2.17
CA PHE A 46 -37.01 3.12 1.96
C PHE A 46 -38.37 3.77 1.62
N GLY A 47 -39.45 2.99 1.49
CA GLY A 47 -40.78 3.50 1.13
C GLY A 47 -40.86 4.14 -0.27
N VAL A 48 -40.05 3.68 -1.23
CA VAL A 48 -39.96 4.27 -2.58
C VAL A 48 -40.35 3.31 -3.70
N ALA A 49 -40.62 3.86 -4.89
CA ALA A 49 -40.78 3.07 -6.09
C ALA A 49 -39.50 2.28 -6.44
N ARG A 50 -39.66 1.06 -6.96
CA ARG A 50 -38.54 0.20 -7.40
C ARG A 50 -37.60 0.87 -8.40
N MET A 51 -38.13 1.70 -9.30
CA MET A 51 -37.32 2.45 -10.28
C MET A 51 -36.37 3.45 -9.60
N THR A 52 -36.79 4.04 -8.48
CA THR A 52 -35.97 4.94 -7.65
C THR A 52 -34.78 4.19 -7.04
N VAL A 53 -35.03 2.99 -6.51
CA VAL A 53 -33.96 2.10 -6.00
C VAL A 53 -33.02 1.66 -7.12
N GLN A 54 -33.55 1.33 -8.30
CA GLN A 54 -32.73 0.95 -9.44
C GLN A 54 -31.80 2.09 -9.89
N GLN A 55 -32.28 3.34 -9.86
CA GLN A 55 -31.47 4.52 -10.14
C GLN A 55 -30.39 4.73 -9.06
N ALA A 56 -30.75 4.59 -7.78
CA ALA A 56 -29.81 4.71 -6.67
C ALA A 56 -28.70 3.64 -6.73
N LEU A 57 -29.06 2.39 -6.99
CA LEU A 57 -28.11 1.28 -7.14
C LEU A 57 -27.19 1.46 -8.34
N ARG A 58 -27.65 2.11 -9.42
CA ARG A 58 -26.78 2.50 -10.53
C ARG A 58 -25.72 3.49 -10.07
N ILE A 59 -26.10 4.54 -9.38
CA ILE A 59 -25.14 5.52 -8.80
C ILE A 59 -24.12 4.83 -7.90
N VAL A 60 -24.57 4.03 -6.93
CA VAL A 60 -23.70 3.33 -5.98
C VAL A 60 -22.80 2.29 -6.67
N ARG A 61 -23.25 1.68 -7.76
CA ARG A 61 -22.44 0.77 -8.58
C ARG A 61 -21.42 1.52 -9.42
N ASP A 62 -21.80 2.65 -10.00
CA ASP A 62 -20.94 3.49 -10.84
C ASP A 62 -19.85 4.16 -9.95
N GLU A 63 -20.14 4.43 -8.68
CA GLU A 63 -19.16 4.76 -7.62
C GLU A 63 -18.26 3.57 -7.22
N GLY A 64 -18.53 2.38 -7.76
CA GLY A 64 -17.78 1.17 -7.47
C GLY A 64 -18.00 0.58 -6.08
N LEU A 65 -19.05 0.97 -5.35
CA LEU A 65 -19.35 0.42 -4.02
C LEU A 65 -20.10 -0.91 -4.09
N THR A 66 -20.68 -1.24 -5.25
CA THR A 66 -21.39 -2.52 -5.47
C THR A 66 -21.02 -3.16 -6.81
N VAL A 67 -21.32 -4.44 -6.93
CA VAL A 67 -21.17 -5.24 -8.16
C VAL A 67 -22.40 -6.14 -8.36
N SER A 68 -22.90 -6.21 -9.59
CA SER A 68 -23.98 -7.13 -9.95
C SER A 68 -23.42 -8.49 -10.35
N ARG A 69 -23.97 -9.58 -9.81
CA ARG A 69 -23.71 -10.96 -10.28
C ARG A 69 -24.97 -11.47 -10.98
N GLN A 70 -24.85 -11.83 -12.26
CA GLN A 70 -25.98 -12.27 -13.08
C GLN A 70 -26.71 -13.45 -12.41
N GLY A 71 -28.01 -13.30 -12.17
CA GLY A 71 -28.83 -14.32 -11.50
C GLY A 71 -28.64 -14.44 -9.98
N SER A 72 -27.67 -13.74 -9.38
CA SER A 72 -27.33 -13.90 -7.95
C SER A 72 -27.56 -12.64 -7.11
N GLY A 73 -27.85 -11.49 -7.73
CA GLY A 73 -28.17 -10.24 -7.04
C GLY A 73 -27.05 -9.21 -7.08
N ILE A 74 -27.15 -8.22 -6.20
CA ILE A 74 -26.16 -7.12 -6.08
C ILE A 74 -25.39 -7.34 -4.78
N PHE A 75 -24.08 -7.23 -4.86
CA PHE A 75 -23.18 -7.44 -3.74
C PHE A 75 -22.45 -6.14 -3.44
N VAL A 76 -22.18 -5.88 -2.16
CA VAL A 76 -21.21 -4.85 -1.78
C VAL A 76 -19.89 -5.25 -2.40
N ARG A 77 -19.33 -4.34 -3.21
CA ARG A 77 -18.03 -4.61 -3.84
C ARG A 77 -17.04 -4.79 -2.71
N GLU A 78 -16.20 -5.80 -2.87
CA GLU A 78 -15.00 -5.94 -2.05
C GLU A 78 -13.98 -4.86 -2.47
N ARG A 79 -14.32 -3.59 -2.27
CA ARG A 79 -13.39 -2.46 -2.30
C ARG A 79 -13.08 -2.08 -0.85
N ALA A 80 -12.51 -3.03 -0.13
CA ALA A 80 -11.43 -2.69 0.76
C ALA A 80 -10.19 -3.13 -0.01
N ALA A 81 -9.20 -2.24 -0.14
CA ALA A 81 -7.87 -2.73 -0.38
C ALA A 81 -7.63 -3.77 0.73
N ARG A 82 -7.62 -5.04 0.33
CA ARG A 82 -7.51 -6.13 1.30
C ARG A 82 -6.12 -6.01 1.91
N PRO A 83 -5.92 -6.37 3.18
CA PRO A 83 -4.63 -6.89 3.60
C PRO A 83 -4.27 -8.03 2.64
N ALA A 84 -3.50 -7.69 1.61
CA ALA A 84 -3.12 -8.60 0.56
C ALA A 84 -1.75 -9.16 0.91
N GLY A 85 -1.56 -10.46 0.68
CA GLY A 85 -0.24 -11.05 0.75
C GLY A 85 0.63 -10.42 -0.33
N LEU A 86 1.56 -9.55 0.06
CA LEU A 86 2.53 -8.95 -0.85
C LEU A 86 3.42 -10.02 -1.50
N ARG A 87 3.74 -11.09 -0.77
CA ARG A 87 4.64 -12.17 -1.22
C ARG A 87 4.20 -12.82 -2.54
N PRO A 88 2.96 -13.31 -2.72
CA PRO A 88 2.48 -13.80 -4.02
C PRO A 88 2.65 -12.83 -5.20
N HIS A 89 2.52 -11.51 -4.97
CA HIS A 89 2.68 -10.52 -6.04
C HIS A 89 4.15 -10.30 -6.38
N ILE A 90 5.03 -10.29 -5.37
CA ILE A 90 6.48 -10.29 -5.57
C ILE A 90 6.88 -11.53 -6.37
N GLU A 91 6.47 -12.73 -5.96
CA GLU A 91 6.83 -13.95 -6.69
C GLU A 91 6.37 -13.90 -8.15
N ARG A 92 5.14 -13.44 -8.40
CA ARG A 92 4.57 -13.31 -9.74
C ARG A 92 5.36 -12.35 -10.64
N ILE A 93 5.84 -11.21 -10.14
CA ILE A 93 6.61 -10.29 -10.99
C ILE A 93 7.96 -10.87 -11.42
N PHE A 94 8.54 -11.79 -10.63
CA PHE A 94 9.79 -12.48 -10.99
C PHE A 94 9.62 -13.61 -12.02
N GLU A 95 8.38 -13.96 -12.39
CA GLU A 95 8.09 -14.85 -13.51
C GLU A 95 8.19 -14.13 -14.87
N ALA A 96 8.21 -12.79 -14.88
CA ALA A 96 8.32 -11.98 -16.10
C ALA A 96 9.79 -11.85 -16.58
N GLU A 97 9.97 -11.51 -17.86
CA GLU A 97 11.31 -11.26 -18.41
C GLU A 97 11.99 -10.02 -17.80
N SER A 98 11.20 -9.01 -17.40
CA SER A 98 11.68 -7.77 -16.82
C SER A 98 10.96 -7.50 -15.50
N VAL A 99 11.74 -7.38 -14.43
CA VAL A 99 11.26 -7.13 -13.07
C VAL A 99 11.58 -5.70 -12.68
N THR A 100 10.57 -4.91 -12.30
CA THR A 100 10.80 -3.59 -11.70
C THR A 100 10.11 -3.46 -10.35
N ILE A 101 10.84 -2.90 -9.38
CA ILE A 101 10.34 -2.61 -8.04
C ILE A 101 10.80 -1.22 -7.64
N ASP A 102 9.84 -0.35 -7.35
CA ASP A 102 10.11 0.90 -6.63
C ASP A 102 9.60 0.76 -5.20
N PHE A 103 10.50 0.92 -4.24
CA PHE A 103 10.20 0.74 -2.83
C PHE A 103 10.49 2.02 -2.05
N VAL A 104 9.52 2.44 -1.25
CA VAL A 104 9.71 3.43 -0.20
C VAL A 104 9.28 2.87 1.14
N GLY A 105 10.05 3.11 2.17
CA GLY A 105 9.73 2.65 3.51
C GLY A 105 10.69 3.20 4.56
N TYR A 106 10.46 2.78 5.80
CA TYR A 106 11.28 3.19 6.94
C TYR A 106 12.68 2.56 6.90
N THR A 107 12.73 1.25 6.64
CA THR A 107 13.93 0.48 6.30
C THR A 107 13.60 -0.43 5.13
N SER A 108 14.62 -1.07 4.55
CA SER A 108 14.46 -2.08 3.50
C SER A 108 14.33 -3.51 4.05
N GLU A 109 14.16 -3.71 5.37
CA GLU A 109 14.09 -5.05 6.00
C GLU A 109 13.00 -5.93 5.39
N THR A 110 11.79 -5.38 5.24
CA THR A 110 10.66 -6.13 4.69
C THR A 110 10.86 -6.48 3.22
N LEU A 111 11.45 -5.58 2.43
CA LEU A 111 11.79 -5.85 1.03
C LEU A 111 12.86 -6.94 0.94
N ALA A 112 13.93 -6.85 1.75
CA ALA A 112 15.00 -7.85 1.77
C ALA A 112 14.47 -9.27 2.01
N GLY A 113 13.56 -9.43 2.99
CA GLY A 113 12.94 -10.73 3.28
C GLY A 113 11.93 -11.22 2.22
N LEU A 114 11.38 -10.31 1.40
CA LEU A 114 10.50 -10.67 0.27
C LEU A 114 11.31 -11.11 -0.95
N LEU A 115 12.52 -10.59 -1.12
CA LEU A 115 13.39 -10.91 -2.24
C LEU A 115 14.11 -12.26 -2.07
N THR A 116 14.32 -12.73 -0.83
CA THR A 116 15.08 -13.97 -0.56
C THR A 116 14.64 -15.15 -1.43
N GLU A 117 13.34 -15.47 -1.43
CA GLU A 117 12.82 -16.65 -2.12
C GLU A 117 12.86 -16.53 -3.67
N PRO A 118 12.41 -15.41 -4.29
CA PRO A 118 12.60 -15.21 -5.73
C PRO A 118 14.07 -15.31 -6.18
N LEU A 119 15.00 -14.69 -5.44
CA LEU A 119 16.42 -14.74 -5.80
C LEU A 119 16.98 -16.17 -5.69
N ASP A 120 16.59 -16.94 -4.67
CA ASP A 120 16.95 -18.36 -4.56
C ASP A 120 16.35 -19.22 -5.69
N LYS A 121 15.13 -18.90 -6.13
CA LYS A 121 14.51 -19.55 -7.30
C LYS A 121 15.32 -19.25 -8.58
N ILE A 122 15.86 -18.04 -8.75
CA ILE A 122 16.76 -17.71 -9.87
C ILE A 122 18.07 -18.50 -9.77
N ARG A 123 18.72 -18.53 -8.60
CA ARG A 123 19.94 -19.33 -8.36
C ARG A 123 19.75 -20.81 -8.69
N SER A 124 18.57 -21.36 -8.44
CA SER A 124 18.21 -22.74 -8.77
C SER A 124 17.72 -22.97 -10.21
N GLY A 125 17.65 -21.92 -11.04
CA GLY A 125 17.15 -21.99 -12.42
C GLY A 125 15.63 -22.16 -12.55
N ARG A 126 14.86 -21.98 -11.48
CA ARG A 126 13.39 -22.06 -11.47
C ARG A 126 12.71 -20.78 -11.96
N LEU A 127 13.39 -19.65 -11.83
CA LEU A 127 12.99 -18.37 -12.41
C LEU A 127 14.15 -17.85 -13.27
N THR A 128 13.83 -17.22 -14.40
CA THR A 128 14.84 -16.79 -15.39
C THR A 128 14.54 -15.40 -15.95
N PRO A 129 14.33 -14.38 -15.10
CA PRO A 129 14.18 -13.01 -15.60
C PRO A 129 15.45 -12.58 -16.34
N ARG A 130 15.29 -11.78 -17.39
CA ARG A 130 16.43 -11.20 -18.11
C ARG A 130 16.94 -9.95 -17.41
N GLU A 131 16.02 -9.15 -16.87
CA GLU A 131 16.34 -7.85 -16.28
C GLU A 131 15.67 -7.69 -14.91
N ILE A 132 16.43 -7.17 -13.94
CA ILE A 132 15.95 -6.78 -12.62
C ILE A 132 16.36 -5.34 -12.37
N ARG A 133 15.40 -4.46 -12.06
CA ARG A 133 15.65 -3.09 -11.63
C ARG A 133 14.91 -2.80 -10.34
N ILE A 134 15.64 -2.37 -9.31
CA ILE A 134 15.06 -2.02 -8.01
C ILE A 134 15.50 -0.61 -7.64
N ARG A 135 14.55 0.29 -7.39
CA ARG A 135 14.82 1.62 -6.80
C ARG A 135 14.33 1.65 -5.37
N ILE A 136 15.20 2.06 -4.45
CA ILE A 136 14.92 2.07 -3.00
C ILE A 136 15.05 3.48 -2.47
N LEU A 137 13.96 4.01 -1.92
CA LEU A 137 13.87 5.33 -1.32
C LEU A 137 13.69 5.21 0.19
N LEU A 138 14.64 5.74 0.97
CA LEU A 138 14.64 5.65 2.43
C LEU A 138 14.75 7.04 3.08
N PRO A 139 14.30 7.23 4.32
CA PRO A 139 14.54 8.48 5.03
C PRO A 139 16.02 8.64 5.45
N ASP A 140 16.56 9.86 5.36
CA ASP A 140 17.90 10.21 5.83
C ASP A 140 17.92 10.38 7.36
N MET A 141 18.21 9.29 8.04
CA MET A 141 18.29 9.21 9.51
C MET A 141 19.51 9.93 10.10
N THR A 142 20.46 10.39 9.27
CA THR A 142 21.64 11.14 9.76
C THR A 142 21.30 12.57 10.14
N ARG A 143 20.09 13.03 9.81
CA ARG A 143 19.59 14.39 10.07
C ARG A 143 18.42 14.37 11.06
N PRO A 144 18.13 15.49 11.72
CA PRO A 144 16.92 15.63 12.52
C PRO A 144 15.67 15.45 11.64
N ILE A 145 14.84 14.48 12.00
CA ILE A 145 13.54 14.19 11.37
C ILE A 145 12.53 13.83 12.47
N ALA A 146 11.23 13.90 12.16
CA ALA A 146 10.17 13.80 13.16
C ALA A 146 10.02 12.40 13.82
N LEU A 147 10.59 11.35 13.23
CA LEU A 147 10.56 9.98 13.74
C LEU A 147 11.82 9.22 13.33
N PRO A 148 12.36 8.34 14.18
CA PRO A 148 11.99 8.10 15.57
C PRO A 148 12.46 9.25 16.49
N VAL A 149 11.72 9.48 17.58
CA VAL A 149 12.05 10.49 18.60
C VAL A 149 11.87 9.93 20.01
N ALA A 150 12.68 10.37 20.96
CA ALA A 150 12.58 9.96 22.35
C ALA A 150 11.30 10.52 23.00
N VAL A 151 10.61 9.71 23.79
CA VAL A 151 9.41 10.14 24.54
C VAL A 151 9.75 11.24 25.55
N SER A 152 10.98 11.25 26.06
CA SER A 152 11.50 12.30 26.94
C SER A 152 11.63 13.67 26.27
N GLY A 153 11.60 13.73 24.93
CA GLY A 153 11.91 14.92 24.15
C GLY A 153 13.41 15.25 24.09
N ASP A 154 14.29 14.40 24.64
CA ASP A 154 15.73 14.61 24.57
C ASP A 154 16.27 14.36 23.15
N GLU A 155 16.97 15.36 22.59
CA GLU A 155 17.46 15.28 21.21
C GLU A 155 18.64 14.30 21.10
N THR A 156 19.45 14.16 22.14
CA THR A 156 20.57 13.20 22.13
C THR A 156 20.04 11.77 22.06
N ALA A 157 19.06 11.44 22.90
CA ALA A 157 18.37 10.16 22.86
C ALA A 157 17.63 9.93 21.54
N SER A 158 17.00 10.97 20.98
CA SER A 158 16.36 10.90 19.65
C SER A 158 17.39 10.61 18.55
N ALA A 159 18.56 11.24 18.58
CA ALA A 159 19.65 10.98 17.65
C ALA A 159 20.17 9.54 17.76
N GLN A 160 20.31 8.99 18.97
CA GLN A 160 20.69 7.59 19.18
C GLN A 160 19.65 6.62 18.59
N ALA A 161 18.36 6.91 18.73
CA ALA A 161 17.30 6.11 18.12
C ALA A 161 17.37 6.13 16.59
N ARG A 162 17.60 7.31 15.99
CA ARG A 162 17.79 7.47 14.55
C ARG A 162 19.04 6.75 14.04
N GLU A 163 20.17 6.88 14.74
CA GLU A 163 21.42 6.19 14.40
C GLU A 163 21.26 4.67 14.41
N ARG A 164 20.60 4.12 15.43
CA ARG A 164 20.25 2.69 15.48
C ARG A 164 19.45 2.28 14.26
N MET A 165 18.44 3.06 13.87
CA MET A 165 17.60 2.74 12.73
C MET A 165 18.35 2.87 11.40
N ALA A 166 19.20 3.88 11.25
CA ALA A 166 20.10 4.05 10.12
C ALA A 166 20.97 2.80 9.94
N GLY A 167 21.54 2.27 11.03
CA GLY A 167 22.32 1.04 11.01
C GLY A 167 21.52 -0.21 10.60
N ILE A 168 20.25 -0.32 11.02
CA ILE A 168 19.35 -1.40 10.54
C ILE A 168 19.10 -1.24 9.04
N GLY A 169 18.75 -0.04 8.60
CA GLY A 169 18.50 0.27 7.20
C GLY A 169 19.70 -0.05 6.30
N ALA A 170 20.90 0.39 6.68
CA ALA A 170 22.13 0.16 5.94
C ALA A 170 22.42 -1.35 5.73
N ARG A 171 22.29 -2.17 6.79
CA ARG A 171 22.53 -3.63 6.68
C ARG A 171 21.59 -4.31 5.69
N HIS A 172 20.29 -3.99 5.74
CA HIS A 172 19.32 -4.58 4.82
C HIS A 172 19.47 -4.05 3.41
N LEU A 173 19.85 -2.77 3.26
CA LEU A 173 20.14 -2.19 1.96
C LEU A 173 21.32 -2.89 1.30
N ALA A 174 22.46 -3.03 2.01
CA ALA A 174 23.63 -3.76 1.51
C ALA A 174 23.27 -5.21 1.13
N THR A 175 22.49 -5.91 1.96
CA THR A 175 22.04 -7.28 1.66
C THR A 175 21.28 -7.37 0.32
N ILE A 176 20.44 -6.38 0.01
CA ILE A 176 19.68 -6.36 -1.25
C ILE A 176 20.61 -6.11 -2.44
N HIS A 177 21.50 -5.10 -2.33
CA HIS A 177 22.50 -4.81 -3.37
C HIS A 177 23.33 -6.06 -3.68
N ASP A 178 23.99 -6.63 -2.66
CA ASP A 178 24.85 -7.80 -2.80
C ASP A 178 24.09 -8.99 -3.44
N SER A 179 22.88 -9.28 -2.94
CA SER A 179 22.11 -10.45 -3.40
C SER A 179 21.59 -10.33 -4.83
N VAL A 180 21.33 -9.11 -5.32
CA VAL A 180 20.78 -8.87 -6.65
C VAL A 180 21.91 -8.72 -7.67
N GLU A 181 22.98 -8.00 -7.34
CA GLU A 181 24.16 -7.84 -8.21
C GLU A 181 24.89 -9.18 -8.42
N GLU A 182 24.95 -10.04 -7.39
CA GLU A 182 25.51 -11.39 -7.49
C GLU A 182 24.87 -12.20 -8.63
N LEU A 183 23.57 -12.05 -8.89
CA LEU A 183 22.90 -12.79 -9.96
C LEU A 183 23.45 -12.43 -11.35
N GLN A 184 23.82 -11.15 -11.55
CA GLN A 184 24.44 -10.71 -12.79
C GLN A 184 25.88 -11.21 -12.89
N ASP A 185 26.64 -11.17 -11.79
CA ASP A 185 28.02 -11.68 -11.74
C ASP A 185 28.09 -13.18 -12.03
N LEU A 186 27.08 -13.94 -11.59
CA LEU A 186 26.92 -15.36 -11.89
C LEU A 186 26.39 -15.62 -13.32
N GLY A 187 26.04 -14.57 -14.08
CA GLY A 187 25.46 -14.68 -15.42
C GLY A 187 24.05 -15.27 -15.46
N LEU A 188 23.34 -15.25 -14.33
CA LEU A 188 21.97 -15.79 -14.21
C LEU A 188 20.91 -14.81 -14.74
N VAL A 189 21.24 -13.51 -14.77
CA VAL A 189 20.41 -12.45 -15.35
C VAL A 189 21.30 -11.55 -16.24
N HIS A 190 20.72 -10.94 -17.27
CA HIS A 190 21.47 -10.08 -18.20
C HIS A 190 21.82 -8.73 -17.57
N SER A 191 20.88 -8.15 -16.82
CA SER A 191 21.04 -6.88 -16.14
C SER A 191 20.39 -6.94 -14.76
N ALA A 192 21.13 -6.59 -13.71
CA ALA A 192 20.64 -6.43 -12.36
C ALA A 192 21.10 -5.07 -11.82
N ILE A 193 20.14 -4.17 -11.58
CA ILE A 193 20.43 -2.81 -11.12
C ILE A 193 19.65 -2.57 -9.83
N VAL A 194 20.38 -2.28 -8.76
CA VAL A 194 19.79 -1.76 -7.52
C VAL A 194 20.29 -0.33 -7.34
N GLU A 195 19.37 0.61 -7.24
CA GLU A 195 19.68 2.00 -6.92
C GLU A 195 19.01 2.37 -5.62
N SER A 196 19.70 3.15 -4.79
CA SER A 196 19.17 3.63 -3.53
C SER A 196 19.40 5.12 -3.33
N ARG A 197 18.38 5.81 -2.82
CA ARG A 197 18.43 7.22 -2.46
C ARG A 197 17.81 7.46 -1.08
N VAL A 198 18.26 8.53 -0.43
CA VAL A 198 17.70 9.02 0.84
C VAL A 198 17.05 10.39 0.71
N HIS A 199 16.02 10.67 1.51
CA HIS A 199 15.31 11.96 1.57
C HIS A 199 15.00 12.40 3.02
N GLY A 200 14.80 13.70 3.24
CA GLY A 200 14.65 14.25 4.59
C GLY A 200 13.25 14.21 5.21
N SER A 201 12.30 13.44 4.65
CA SER A 201 10.93 13.39 5.19
C SER A 201 10.73 12.23 6.15
N ALA A 202 9.82 12.40 7.10
CA ALA A 202 9.52 11.38 8.09
C ALA A 202 8.91 10.13 7.44
N PRO A 203 9.26 8.93 7.92
CA PRO A 203 8.69 7.68 7.42
C PRO A 203 7.26 7.51 7.96
N LEU A 204 6.28 8.01 7.21
CA LEU A 204 4.85 7.94 7.59
C LEU A 204 4.08 6.83 6.85
N PHE A 205 4.67 6.25 5.81
CA PHE A 205 4.10 5.15 5.06
C PHE A 205 5.20 4.31 4.39
N LYS A 206 4.81 3.13 3.92
CA LYS A 206 5.54 2.32 2.96
C LYS A 206 4.73 2.14 1.69
N ALA A 207 5.42 2.06 0.56
CA ALA A 207 4.84 1.63 -0.69
C ALA A 207 5.78 0.71 -1.46
N TYR A 208 5.21 -0.30 -2.10
CA TYR A 208 5.85 -1.14 -3.10
C TYR A 208 5.11 -0.91 -4.41
N ILE A 209 5.78 -0.39 -5.42
CA ILE A 209 5.26 -0.25 -6.78
C ILE A 209 5.93 -1.33 -7.61
N LEU A 210 5.14 -2.27 -8.10
CA LEU A 210 5.60 -3.48 -8.76
C LEU A 210 5.21 -3.41 -10.23
N SER A 211 6.22 -3.47 -11.12
CA SER A 211 6.04 -3.50 -12.58
C SER A 211 5.17 -2.36 -13.14
N GLY A 212 5.00 -1.26 -12.41
CA GLY A 212 4.11 -0.15 -12.77
C GLY A 212 2.61 -0.48 -12.75
N THR A 213 2.22 -1.69 -12.32
CA THR A 213 0.83 -2.16 -12.37
C THR A 213 0.20 -2.37 -11.00
N ASP A 214 0.99 -2.73 -10.00
CA ASP A 214 0.51 -3.05 -8.65
C ASP A 214 1.17 -2.13 -7.63
N VAL A 215 0.36 -1.55 -6.73
CA VAL A 215 0.87 -0.79 -5.58
C VAL A 215 0.37 -1.40 -4.28
N PHE A 216 1.30 -1.67 -3.37
CA PHE A 216 1.01 -2.05 -2.00
C PHE A 216 1.39 -0.89 -1.09
N PHE A 217 0.41 -0.25 -0.48
CA PHE A 217 0.60 0.94 0.34
C PHE A 217 0.18 0.68 1.79
N GLY A 218 0.95 1.13 2.77
CA GLY A 218 0.58 1.01 4.18
C GLY A 218 1.06 2.20 5.00
N PHE A 219 0.18 2.76 5.82
CA PHE A 219 0.56 3.80 6.77
C PHE A 219 1.34 3.21 7.94
N TYR A 220 2.35 3.94 8.41
CA TYR A 220 3.04 3.61 9.64
C TYR A 220 2.32 4.24 10.82
N PRO A 221 1.70 3.45 11.71
CA PRO A 221 1.16 4.01 12.94
C PRO A 221 2.32 4.44 13.83
N VAL A 222 2.28 5.69 14.29
CA VAL A 222 3.21 6.19 15.29
C VAL A 222 2.76 5.69 16.65
N ARG A 223 3.61 4.93 17.33
CA ARG A 223 3.32 4.37 18.65
C ARG A 223 4.54 4.52 19.55
N GLU A 224 4.28 4.58 20.85
CA GLU A 224 5.33 4.42 21.83
C GLU A 224 5.86 2.98 21.78
N HIS A 225 7.17 2.85 21.70
CA HIS A 225 7.88 1.59 21.68
C HIS A 225 9.21 1.74 22.40
N GLU A 226 9.56 0.74 23.20
CA GLU A 226 10.82 0.71 23.92
C GLU A 226 11.86 -0.07 23.12
N VAL A 227 12.92 0.64 22.69
CA VAL A 227 14.01 0.06 21.91
C VAL A 227 15.23 -0.16 22.81
N ARG A 228 15.98 -1.23 22.52
CA ARG A 228 17.28 -1.47 23.16
C ARG A 228 18.40 -0.80 22.37
N ILE A 229 19.21 0.01 23.05
CA ILE A 229 20.41 0.67 22.51
C ILE A 229 21.58 0.29 23.44
N GLY A 230 22.44 -0.63 22.97
CA GLY A 230 23.45 -1.24 23.85
C GLY A 230 22.79 -2.04 24.99
N ASP A 231 23.11 -1.67 26.22
CA ASP A 231 22.51 -2.23 27.44
C ASP A 231 21.31 -1.42 27.96
N ASP A 232 21.10 -0.21 27.41
CA ASP A 232 20.04 0.69 27.84
C ASP A 232 18.72 0.44 27.10
N ARG A 233 17.62 0.84 27.75
CA ARG A 233 16.26 0.84 27.18
C ARG A 233 15.82 2.28 26.97
N LEU A 234 15.40 2.60 25.76
CA LEU A 234 14.94 3.92 25.38
C LEU A 234 13.49 3.86 24.90
N ALA A 235 12.60 4.59 25.57
CA ALA A 235 11.23 4.80 25.11
C ALA A 235 11.22 5.82 23.96
N THR A 236 10.65 5.42 22.83
CA THR A 236 10.60 6.22 21.60
C THR A 236 9.19 6.23 21.01
N TYR A 237 8.80 7.33 20.38
CA TYR A 237 7.73 7.30 19.39
C TYR A 237 8.33 6.86 18.05
N ASP A 238 7.85 5.74 17.53
CA ASP A 238 8.42 5.10 16.34
C ASP A 238 7.36 4.61 15.35
N SER A 239 7.75 4.56 14.07
CA SER A 239 7.01 3.96 12.98
C SER A 239 7.21 2.44 13.01
N LEU A 240 6.30 1.72 13.67
CA LEU A 240 6.33 0.24 13.65
C LEU A 240 5.88 -0.27 12.28
N GLY A 241 6.87 -0.49 11.41
CA GLY A 241 6.63 -0.69 9.99
C GLY A 241 6.44 -2.11 9.50
N ARG A 242 6.92 -3.10 10.26
CA ARG A 242 6.91 -4.51 9.82
C ARG A 242 5.49 -5.06 9.69
N ASP A 243 4.64 -4.81 10.68
CA ASP A 243 3.29 -5.36 10.78
C ASP A 243 2.19 -4.41 10.30
N SER A 244 2.56 -3.29 9.66
CA SER A 244 1.55 -2.36 9.15
C SER A 244 0.79 -3.00 8.00
N GLU A 245 -0.54 -2.90 8.08
CA GLU A 245 -1.48 -3.37 7.07
C GLU A 245 -1.14 -2.76 5.70
N LEU A 246 -1.14 -3.62 4.67
CA LEU A 246 -0.89 -3.22 3.29
C LEU A 246 -2.18 -3.27 2.49
N PHE A 247 -2.50 -2.14 1.88
CA PHE A 247 -3.60 -1.93 0.97
C PHE A 247 -3.09 -2.14 -0.46
N HIS A 248 -3.68 -3.07 -1.19
CA HIS A 248 -3.34 -3.34 -2.58
C HIS A 248 -4.24 -2.58 -3.55
N TYR A 249 -3.60 -1.92 -4.51
CA TYR A 249 -4.20 -1.22 -5.64
C TYR A 249 -3.59 -1.77 -6.92
N THR A 250 -4.39 -1.87 -7.98
CA THR A 250 -3.97 -2.42 -9.27
C THR A 250 -4.46 -1.51 -10.37
N ASP A 251 -3.61 -1.28 -11.37
CA ASP A 251 -4.01 -0.68 -12.64
C ASP A 251 -4.75 -1.75 -13.46
N ASP A 252 -6.06 -1.56 -13.63
CA ASP A 252 -6.92 -2.44 -14.40
C ASP A 252 -7.07 -2.02 -15.87
N GLY A 253 -6.28 -1.02 -16.31
CA GLY A 253 -6.30 -0.47 -17.65
C GLY A 253 -7.38 0.58 -17.91
N ASP A 254 -8.25 0.86 -16.92
CA ASP A 254 -9.20 1.98 -16.96
C ASP A 254 -8.61 3.19 -16.21
N PRO A 255 -8.20 4.26 -16.92
CA PRO A 255 -7.55 5.43 -16.29
C PRO A 255 -8.42 6.16 -15.25
N GLU A 256 -9.74 5.97 -15.29
CA GLU A 256 -10.68 6.57 -14.34
C GLU A 256 -10.95 5.66 -13.13
N SER A 257 -10.42 4.44 -13.13
CA SER A 257 -10.56 3.54 -12.00
C SER A 257 -9.74 4.05 -10.81
N PRO A 258 -10.27 3.98 -9.57
CA PRO A 258 -9.51 4.36 -8.39
C PRO A 258 -8.20 3.58 -8.21
N GLY A 259 -8.11 2.36 -8.75
CA GLY A 259 -6.90 1.54 -8.71
C GLY A 259 -5.82 2.13 -9.61
N SER A 260 -6.13 2.32 -10.89
CA SER A 260 -5.24 2.92 -11.88
C SER A 260 -4.81 4.33 -11.49
N GLN A 261 -5.73 5.17 -10.99
CA GLN A 261 -5.40 6.51 -10.50
C GLN A 261 -4.43 6.45 -9.31
N PHE A 262 -4.65 5.54 -8.36
CA PHE A 262 -3.75 5.40 -7.21
C PHE A 262 -2.36 4.93 -7.62
N VAL A 263 -2.27 3.94 -8.52
CA VAL A 263 -0.98 3.45 -9.06
C VAL A 263 -0.24 4.60 -9.75
N ALA A 264 -0.91 5.36 -10.62
CA ALA A 264 -0.33 6.50 -11.31
C ALA A 264 0.16 7.61 -10.34
N GLN A 265 -0.63 7.94 -9.31
CA GLN A 265 -0.25 8.94 -8.32
C GLN A 265 0.89 8.47 -7.41
N ALA A 266 0.94 7.19 -7.05
CA ALA A 266 2.04 6.61 -6.28
C ALA A 266 3.35 6.66 -7.07
N GLN A 267 3.32 6.30 -8.37
CA GLN A 267 4.48 6.40 -9.26
C GLN A 267 4.93 7.86 -9.41
N LEU A 268 4.01 8.78 -9.68
CA LEU A 268 4.30 10.20 -9.80
C LEU A 268 4.93 10.77 -8.52
N TRP A 269 4.42 10.37 -7.35
CA TRP A 269 5.00 10.76 -6.07
C TRP A 269 6.42 10.21 -5.91
N PHE A 270 6.62 8.92 -6.19
CA PHE A 270 7.92 8.26 -6.08
C PHE A 270 8.97 8.95 -6.96
N ASP A 271 8.65 9.13 -8.25
CA ASP A 271 9.55 9.76 -9.22
C ASP A 271 9.85 11.21 -8.86
N SER A 272 8.83 11.97 -8.40
CA SER A 272 9.01 13.33 -7.92
C SER A 272 10.06 13.41 -6.80
N ILE A 273 9.96 12.56 -5.78
CA ILE A 273 10.95 12.56 -4.69
C ILE A 273 12.30 12.07 -5.19
N TRP A 274 12.30 10.97 -5.96
CA TRP A 274 13.49 10.34 -6.51
C TRP A 274 14.34 11.33 -7.31
N ASP A 275 13.73 12.07 -8.24
CA ASP A 275 14.43 12.93 -9.20
C ASP A 275 14.75 14.33 -8.67
N THR A 276 14.17 14.75 -7.53
CA THR A 276 14.32 16.12 -7.02
C THR A 276 15.14 16.18 -5.72
N ILE A 277 14.56 15.75 -4.60
CA ILE A 277 15.10 15.99 -3.26
C ILE A 277 15.85 14.79 -2.70
N ALA A 278 15.76 13.62 -3.34
CA ALA A 278 16.47 12.44 -2.92
C ALA A 278 17.94 12.49 -3.37
N THR A 279 18.84 12.06 -2.50
CA THR A 279 20.29 12.01 -2.76
C THR A 279 20.77 10.57 -2.73
N LYS A 280 21.84 10.25 -3.45
CA LYS A 280 22.36 8.88 -3.53
C LYS A 280 22.68 8.35 -2.12
N ALA A 281 22.12 7.19 -1.79
CA ALA A 281 22.49 6.45 -0.59
C ALA A 281 23.70 5.59 -0.94
N ASN A 282 24.80 5.74 -0.21
CA ASN A 282 25.91 4.79 -0.30
C ASN A 282 25.51 3.56 0.54
N PRO A 283 25.56 2.34 -0.02
CA PRO A 283 25.38 1.10 0.74
C PRO A 283 26.42 0.97 1.87
#